data_AF-A0A7Z7FKA2-F1
#
_entry.id   AF-A0A7Z7FKA2-F1
#
_cell.length_a   1.000
_cell.length_b   1.000
_cell.length_c   1.000
_cell.angle_alpha   90.00
_cell.angle_beta   90.00
_cell.angle_gamma   90.00
#
_symmetry.space_group_name_H-M   'P 1'
#
loop_
_entity.id
_entity.type
_entity.pdbx_description
1 polymer ?
#
loop_
_entity_poly.entity_id
_entity_poly.type
_entity_poly.pdbx_seq_one_letter_code
_entity_poly.pdbx_strand_id
1 'polypeptide(L)'
;MQHPLPKSSFVVSYDDAEKKLSVFVVKDSDIQSLKESTVVADWPLSAIGDELGEEVARRLGVTALNVLAIYHPALKPLVTVKLEQSTLPDQDVGP
;
A
#
# COMPACT_ATOMS: atom_id res chain seq x y z
N MET A 1 -13.64 27.97 11.94
CA MET A 1 -14.20 26.84 11.17
C MET A 1 -13.15 26.40 10.17
N GLN A 2 -12.53 25.24 10.36
CA GLN A 2 -11.59 24.67 9.37
C GLN A 2 -12.43 24.03 8.26
N HIS A 3 -12.26 24.50 7.02
CA HIS A 3 -12.84 23.82 5.88
C HIS A 3 -12.14 22.46 5.73
N PRO A 4 -12.88 21.35 5.56
CA PRO A 4 -12.25 20.05 5.36
C PRO A 4 -11.42 20.13 4.07
N LEU A 5 -10.14 19.78 4.19
CA LEU A 5 -9.25 19.69 3.03
C LEU A 5 -9.85 18.66 2.06
N PRO A 6 -9.84 18.94 0.75
CA PRO A 6 -10.32 17.99 -0.24
C PRO A 6 -9.51 16.70 -0.14
N LYS A 7 -10.22 15.57 -0.20
CA LYS A 7 -9.60 14.24 -0.12
C LYS A 7 -8.54 14.12 -1.21
N SER A 8 -7.34 13.75 -0.78
CA SER A 8 -6.18 13.59 -1.63
C SER A 8 -5.64 12.18 -1.47
N SER A 9 -5.03 11.66 -2.53
CA SER A 9 -4.40 10.35 -2.54
C SER A 9 -2.92 10.51 -2.81
N PHE A 10 -2.14 9.63 -2.21
CA PHE A 10 -0.71 9.49 -2.45
C PHE A 10 -0.48 8.39 -3.48
N VAL A 11 0.36 8.66 -4.47
CA VAL A 11 0.67 7.72 -5.56
C VAL A 11 2.18 7.52 -5.63
N VAL A 12 2.57 6.25 -5.77
CA VAL A 12 3.93 5.85 -6.13
C VAL A 12 3.89 5.31 -7.55
N SER A 13 4.75 5.81 -8.40
CA SER A 13 4.91 5.34 -9.78
C SER A 13 6.32 4.88 -10.03
N TYR A 14 6.47 3.82 -10.81
CA TYR A 14 7.77 3.32 -11.25
C TYR A 14 7.99 3.64 -12.73
N ASP A 15 9.12 4.27 -13.02
CA ASP A 15 9.62 4.47 -14.38
C ASP A 15 10.70 3.41 -14.67
N ASP A 16 10.41 2.52 -15.62
CA ASP A 16 11.32 1.44 -16.00
C ASP A 16 12.53 1.97 -16.78
N ALA A 17 12.35 3.02 -17.60
CA ALA A 17 13.41 3.60 -18.43
C ALA A 17 14.44 4.34 -17.56
N GLU A 18 13.96 5.11 -16.59
CA GLU A 18 14.83 5.84 -15.65
C GLU A 18 15.19 5.05 -14.39
N LYS A 19 14.63 3.84 -14.22
CA LYS A 19 14.78 3.01 -13.01
C LYS A 19 14.49 3.81 -11.72
N LYS A 20 13.41 4.58 -11.72
CA LYS A 20 13.11 5.56 -10.68
C LYS A 20 11.73 5.36 -10.07
N LEU A 21 11.61 5.59 -8.76
CA LEU A 21 10.32 5.74 -8.08
C LEU A 21 9.99 7.22 -7.95
N SER A 22 8.79 7.60 -8.36
CA SER A 22 8.25 8.94 -8.17
C SER A 22 7.10 8.89 -7.18
N VAL A 23 7.07 9.86 -6.28
CA VAL A 23 6.13 9.92 -5.17
C VAL A 23 5.44 11.27 -5.21
N PHE A 24 4.12 11.28 -5.36
CA PHE A 24 3.36 12.52 -5.53
C PHE A 24 1.93 12.40 -5.03
N VAL A 25 1.28 13.56 -4.88
CA VAL A 25 -0.11 13.68 -4.40
C VAL A 25 -1.02 14.04 -5.55
N VAL A 26 -2.18 13.40 -5.61
CA VAL A 26 -3.24 13.68 -6.57
C VAL A 26 -4.56 13.90 -5.85
N LYS A 27 -5.50 14.60 -6.47
CA LYS A 27 -6.86 14.72 -5.92
C LYS A 27 -7.56 13.38 -6.05
N ASP A 28 -8.34 13.00 -5.04
CA ASP A 28 -9.01 11.70 -5.07
C ASP A 28 -10.03 11.57 -6.22
N SER A 29 -10.64 12.69 -6.61
CA SER A 29 -11.54 12.78 -7.77
C SER A 29 -10.91 12.31 -9.07
N ASP A 30 -9.60 12.52 -9.23
CA ASP A 30 -8.90 12.28 -10.49
C ASP A 30 -8.57 10.80 -10.68
N ILE A 31 -8.63 10.01 -9.61
CA ILE A 31 -8.31 8.58 -9.62
C ILE A 31 -9.48 7.69 -9.21
N GLN A 32 -10.66 8.26 -8.95
CA GLN A 32 -11.82 7.53 -8.44
C GLN A 32 -12.23 6.38 -9.37
N SER A 33 -12.39 6.65 -10.67
CA SER A 33 -12.73 5.62 -11.66
C SER A 33 -11.62 4.56 -11.83
N LEU A 34 -10.36 4.91 -11.54
CA LEU A 34 -9.25 3.97 -11.59
C LEU A 34 -9.28 2.99 -10.41
N LYS A 35 -9.68 3.46 -9.22
CA LYS A 35 -9.82 2.61 -8.03
C LYS A 35 -10.83 1.48 -8.23
N GLU A 36 -11.89 1.73 -9.00
CA GLU A 36 -12.95 0.73 -9.27
C GLU A 36 -12.50 -0.41 -10.19
N SER A 37 -11.43 -0.22 -10.96
CA SER A 37 -10.97 -1.17 -11.98
C SER A 37 -9.58 -1.74 -11.71
N THR A 38 -8.98 -1.41 -10.56
CA THR A 38 -7.62 -1.83 -10.19
C THR A 38 -7.59 -2.58 -8.86
N VAL A 39 -6.44 -3.15 -8.55
CA VAL A 39 -6.18 -3.79 -7.25
C VAL A 39 -6.03 -2.69 -6.20
N VAL A 40 -6.96 -2.66 -5.25
CA VAL A 40 -6.92 -1.79 -4.07
C VAL A 40 -6.72 -2.66 -2.83
N ALA A 41 -5.75 -2.28 -2.00
CA ALA A 41 -5.55 -2.89 -0.69
C ALA A 41 -6.10 -1.93 0.38
N ASP A 42 -7.35 -2.14 0.79
CA ASP A 42 -8.00 -1.31 1.80
C ASP A 42 -7.54 -1.69 3.21
N TRP A 43 -7.04 -0.70 3.94
CA TRP A 43 -6.57 -0.86 5.32
C TRP A 43 -7.37 0.10 6.21
N PRO A 44 -8.44 -0.38 6.89
CA PRO A 44 -9.19 0.48 7.80
C PRO A 44 -8.29 0.88 8.97
N LEU A 45 -8.40 2.13 9.44
CA LEU A 45 -7.58 2.62 10.57
C LEU A 45 -7.73 1.75 11.82
N SER A 46 -8.90 1.14 12.02
CA SER A 46 -9.15 0.18 13.10
C SER A 46 -8.25 -1.07 13.05
N ALA A 47 -7.69 -1.42 11.88
CA ALA A 47 -6.76 -2.53 11.71
C ALA A 47 -5.28 -2.09 11.79
N ILE A 48 -5.02 -0.78 11.79
CA ILE A 48 -3.68 -0.18 11.77
C ILE A 48 -3.19 0.16 13.19
N GLY A 49 -4.13 0.33 14.14
CA GLY A 49 -3.87 0.81 15.49
C GLY A 49 -4.06 2.33 15.59
N ASP A 50 -3.87 2.88 16.80
CA ASP A 50 -4.14 4.30 17.08
C ASP A 50 -3.07 5.25 16.49
N GLU A 51 -1.91 4.72 16.10
CA GLU A 51 -0.78 5.51 15.60
C GLU A 51 -0.25 4.97 14.25
N LEU A 52 0.09 5.89 13.34
CA LEU A 52 0.82 5.59 12.11
C LEU A 52 2.33 5.47 12.40
N GLY A 53 2.69 4.49 13.22
CA GLY A 53 4.07 4.23 13.64
C GLY A 53 4.93 3.55 12.57
N GLU A 54 6.17 3.21 12.94
CA GLU A 54 7.15 2.59 12.05
C GLU A 54 6.64 1.30 11.39
N GLU A 55 5.95 0.45 12.14
CA GLU A 55 5.41 -0.81 11.61
C GLU A 55 4.32 -0.56 10.57
N VAL A 56 3.50 0.47 10.75
CA VAL A 56 2.47 0.86 9.76
C VAL A 56 3.14 1.38 8.49
N ALA A 57 4.14 2.25 8.61
CA ALA A 57 4.90 2.76 7.48
C ALA A 57 5.61 1.63 6.71
N ARG A 58 6.23 0.69 7.43
CA ARG A 58 6.87 -0.51 6.86
C ARG A 58 5.85 -1.34 6.09
N ARG A 59 4.72 -1.65 6.72
CA ARG A 59 3.65 -2.45 6.13
C ARG A 59 3.05 -1.80 4.88
N LEU A 60 2.80 -0.50 4.95
CA LEU A 60 2.28 0.29 3.82
C LEU A 60 3.27 0.30 2.66
N GLY A 61 4.55 0.54 2.94
CA GLY A 61 5.61 0.52 1.93
C GLY A 61 5.75 -0.84 1.25
N VAL A 62 5.78 -1.93 2.01
CA VAL A 62 5.85 -3.29 1.44
C VAL A 62 4.61 -3.61 0.60
N THR A 63 3.42 -3.24 1.08
CA THR A 63 2.17 -3.45 0.33
C THR A 63 2.20 -2.67 -0.99
N ALA A 64 2.55 -1.39 -0.96
CA ALA A 64 2.63 -0.55 -2.15
C ALA A 64 3.64 -1.11 -3.17
N LEU A 65 4.84 -1.50 -2.72
CA LEU A 65 5.87 -2.07 -3.59
C LEU A 65 5.45 -3.43 -4.18
N ASN A 66 4.79 -4.28 -3.39
CA ASN A 66 4.27 -5.56 -3.88
C ASN A 66 3.18 -5.38 -4.94
N VAL A 67 2.24 -4.46 -4.73
CA VAL A 67 1.21 -4.12 -5.73
C VAL A 67 1.87 -3.58 -7.00
N LEU A 68 2.86 -2.68 -6.88
CA LEU A 68 3.60 -2.15 -8.03
C LEU A 68 4.33 -3.27 -8.79
N ALA A 69 4.90 -4.24 -8.07
CA ALA A 69 5.61 -5.38 -8.64
C ALA A 69 4.71 -6.40 -9.38
N ILE A 70 3.38 -6.37 -9.17
CA ILE A 70 2.42 -7.13 -10.00
C ILE A 70 2.46 -6.61 -11.44
N TYR A 71 2.44 -5.29 -11.61
CA TYR A 71 2.42 -4.63 -12.91
C TYR A 71 3.81 -4.40 -13.50
N HIS A 72 4.84 -4.31 -12.66
CA HIS A 72 6.24 -4.14 -13.05
C HIS A 72 7.11 -5.29 -12.49
N PRO A 73 7.17 -6.44 -13.19
CA PRO A 73 7.87 -7.63 -12.69
C PRO A 73 9.35 -7.41 -12.38
N ALA A 74 9.99 -6.43 -13.02
CA ALA A 74 11.38 -6.03 -12.77
C ALA A 74 11.63 -5.58 -11.31
N LEU A 75 10.59 -5.14 -10.61
CA LEU A 75 10.68 -4.75 -9.20
C LEU A 75 10.69 -5.95 -8.24
N LYS A 76 10.11 -7.10 -8.63
CA LYS A 76 10.00 -8.28 -7.74
C LYS A 76 11.33 -8.69 -7.08
N PRO A 77 12.47 -8.79 -7.79
CA PRO A 77 13.75 -9.13 -7.14
C PRO A 77 14.32 -8.01 -6.27
N LEU A 78 13.85 -6.76 -6.44
CA LEU A 78 14.31 -5.59 -5.68
C LEU A 78 13.52 -5.40 -4.37
N VAL A 79 12.31 -5.96 -4.26
CA VAL A 79 11.54 -5.94 -3.02
C VAL A 79 12.10 -6.99 -2.06
N THR A 80 13.04 -6.58 -1.22
CA THR A 80 13.75 -7.45 -0.26
C THR A 80 13.00 -7.59 1.07
N VAL A 81 12.10 -6.65 1.38
CA VAL A 81 11.33 -6.65 2.62
C VAL A 81 10.06 -7.46 2.41
N LYS A 82 9.93 -8.55 3.16
CA LYS A 82 8.70 -9.35 3.21
C LYS A 82 7.90 -8.94 4.44
N LEU A 83 6.59 -8.81 4.28
CA LEU A 83 5.69 -8.83 5.43
C LEU A 83 5.85 -10.20 6.06
N GLU A 84 6.17 -10.25 7.35
CA GLU A 84 6.04 -11.50 8.08
C GLU A 84 4.58 -11.91 7.98
N GLN A 85 4.31 -13.09 7.41
CA GLN A 85 2.98 -13.65 7.45
C GLN A 85 2.62 -13.76 8.92
N SER A 86 1.59 -13.06 9.36
CA SER A 86 0.98 -13.35 10.65
C SER A 86 0.69 -14.83 10.65
N THR A 87 1.41 -15.58 11.48
CA THR A 87 1.06 -16.96 11.82
C THR A 87 -0.39 -16.93 12.22
N LEU A 88 -1.26 -17.53 11.40
CA LEU A 88 -2.61 -17.86 11.82
C LEU A 88 -2.46 -18.60 13.15
N PRO A 89 -3.25 -18.27 14.20
CA PRO A 89 -3.21 -19.05 15.41
C PRO A 89 -3.47 -20.50 15.01
N ASP A 90 -2.55 -21.39 15.38
CA ASP A 90 -2.71 -22.84 15.28
C ASP A 90 -4.16 -23.13 15.69
N GLN A 91 -4.97 -23.59 14.74
CA GLN A 91 -6.24 -24.19 15.08
C GLN A 91 -5.83 -25.43 15.86
N ASP A 92 -5.83 -25.29 17.18
CA ASP A 92 -5.75 -26.36 18.16
C ASP A 92 -6.92 -27.30 17.83
N VAL A 93 -6.67 -28.24 16.93
CA VAL A 93 -7.55 -29.38 16.67
C VAL A 93 -7.42 -30.25 17.91
N GLY A 94 -8.24 -29.92 18.90
CA GLY A 94 -8.42 -30.72 20.10
C GLY A 94 -8.88 -32.15 19.74
N PRO A 95 -8.52 -33.13 20.58
CA PRO A 95 -8.69 -34.56 20.32
C PRO A 95 -10.15 -35.03 20.29
#